data_AF-A0A2D1CBC9-F1
#
_entry.id   AF-A0A2D1CBC9-F1
#
_cell.length_a   1.000
_cell.length_b   1.000
_cell.length_c   1.000
_cell.angle_alpha   90.00
_cell.angle_beta   90.00
_cell.angle_gamma   90.00
#
_symmetry.space_group_name_H-M   'P 1'
#
loop_
_entity.id
_entity.type
_entity.pdbx_description
1 polymer ?
#
loop_
_entity_poly.entity_id
_entity_poly.type
_entity_poly.pdbx_seq_one_letter_code
_entity_poly.pdbx_strand_id
1 'polypeptide(L)'
;GGWTNRDWLMTKPVLQDGETVVCQGTHAAIASELQAIAPEVAQSLAEFFAVLADPNRLRLLSLLARSELCVGDLAQAIGVSESAVSHQLRSLRNL
;
A
#
# COMPACT_ATOMS: atom_id res chain seq x y z
N GLY A 1 -21.70 0.22 -9.53
CA GLY A 1 -21.74 -0.98 -8.68
C GLY A 1 -21.24 -0.60 -7.31
N GLY A 2 -22.17 -0.29 -6.41
CA GLY A 2 -21.86 0.20 -5.07
C GLY A 2 -21.70 -0.98 -4.12
N TRP A 3 -20.50 -1.16 -3.60
CA TRP A 3 -20.24 -2.03 -2.46
C TRP A 3 -20.89 -1.36 -1.25
N THR A 4 -21.97 -1.95 -0.72
CA THR A 4 -22.63 -1.41 0.48
C THR A 4 -22.09 -2.11 1.73
N ASN A 5 -22.16 -1.41 2.86
CA ASN A 5 -21.63 -1.80 4.17
C ASN A 5 -22.28 -3.07 4.80
N ARG A 6 -23.03 -3.86 4.02
CA ARG A 6 -23.72 -5.08 4.46
C ARG A 6 -22.99 -6.37 4.09
N ASP A 7 -22.04 -6.35 3.15
CA ASP A 7 -21.26 -7.54 2.80
C ASP A 7 -20.26 -7.96 3.89
N TRP A 8 -19.85 -7.02 4.76
CA TRP A 8 -18.95 -7.26 5.90
C TRP A 8 -19.60 -7.93 7.12
N LEU A 9 -20.93 -8.13 7.13
CA LEU A 9 -21.68 -8.56 8.32
C LEU A 9 -21.98 -10.07 8.41
N MET A 10 -21.56 -10.88 7.43
CA MET A 10 -21.86 -12.33 7.44
C MET A 10 -20.93 -13.17 8.33
N THR A 11 -19.85 -12.61 8.85
CA THR A 11 -19.02 -13.24 9.89
C THR A 11 -18.62 -12.19 10.90
N LYS A 12 -19.55 -11.84 11.80
CA LYS A 12 -19.18 -11.02 12.96
C LYS A 12 -18.08 -11.76 13.73
N PRO A 13 -16.87 -11.19 13.84
CA PRO A 13 -15.82 -11.81 14.64
C PRO A 13 -16.29 -11.86 16.09
N VAL A 14 -16.39 -13.06 16.65
CA VAL A 14 -16.69 -13.23 18.07
C VAL A 14 -15.37 -13.01 18.81
N LEU A 15 -15.33 -11.94 19.60
CA LEU A 15 -14.25 -11.71 20.56
C LEU A 15 -14.45 -12.68 21.73
N GLN A 16 -13.56 -13.66 21.88
CA GLN A 16 -13.39 -14.35 23.15
C GLN A 16 -12.26 -13.65 23.90
N ASP A 17 -12.56 -13.16 25.10
CA ASP A 17 -11.61 -12.57 26.04
C ASP A 17 -10.87 -11.30 25.55
N GLY A 18 -11.51 -10.50 24.70
CA GLY A 18 -11.09 -9.12 24.40
C GLY A 18 -9.89 -8.94 23.46
N GLU A 19 -9.18 -10.00 23.07
CA GLU A 19 -7.94 -9.86 22.27
C GLU A 19 -7.88 -10.77 21.03
N THR A 20 -8.77 -11.76 20.86
CA THR A 20 -8.72 -12.64 19.68
C THR A 20 -10.04 -12.69 18.92
N VAL A 21 -9.94 -12.34 17.64
CA VAL A 21 -11.00 -12.50 16.63
C VAL A 21 -10.94 -13.93 16.12
N VAL A 22 -11.88 -14.78 16.54
CA VAL A 22 -12.02 -16.13 16.00
C VAL A 22 -13.25 -16.19 15.09
N CYS A 23 -13.04 -16.56 13.83
CA CYS A 23 -14.13 -16.73 12.86
C CYS A 23 -14.85 -18.07 13.12
N GLN A 24 -16.12 -18.02 13.52
CA GLN A 24 -16.96 -19.22 13.68
C GLN A 24 -17.60 -19.59 12.34
N GLY A 25 -16.93 -20.42 11.55
CA GLY A 25 -17.49 -21.08 10.36
C GLY A 25 -16.59 -21.09 9.11
N THR A 26 -16.50 -22.25 8.45
CA THR A 26 -15.98 -22.60 7.10
C THR A 26 -14.76 -21.89 6.49
N HIS A 27 -14.04 -21.01 7.20
CA HIS A 27 -12.76 -20.44 6.71
C HIS A 27 -11.65 -21.50 6.65
N ALA A 28 -11.78 -22.57 7.42
CA ALA A 28 -10.82 -23.68 7.44
C ALA A 28 -10.71 -24.40 6.08
N ALA A 29 -11.79 -24.45 5.28
CA ALA A 29 -11.80 -25.18 4.01
C ALA A 29 -10.88 -24.55 2.95
N ILE A 30 -10.82 -23.22 2.88
CA ILE A 30 -9.89 -22.53 1.98
C ILE A 30 -8.52 -22.32 2.63
N ALA A 31 -8.43 -22.29 3.97
CA ALA A 31 -7.16 -22.08 4.66
C ALA A 31 -6.14 -23.19 4.40
N SER A 32 -6.59 -24.43 4.17
CA SER A 32 -5.70 -25.53 3.76
C SER A 32 -5.16 -25.41 2.34
N GLU A 33 -5.81 -24.60 1.50
CA GLU A 33 -5.45 -24.38 0.10
C GLU A 33 -4.64 -23.07 -0.10
N LEU A 34 -4.63 -22.18 0.91
CA LEU A 34 -3.91 -20.92 0.88
C LEU A 34 -2.50 -21.09 1.45
N GLN A 35 -1.52 -20.57 0.71
CA GLN A 35 -0.15 -20.47 1.17
C GLN A 35 0.26 -19.01 1.19
N ALA A 36 0.90 -18.60 2.28
CA ALA A 36 1.56 -17.31 2.33
C ALA A 36 2.69 -17.27 1.29
N ILE A 37 2.99 -16.07 0.80
CA ILE A 37 4.19 -15.85 -0.02
C ILE A 37 5.45 -16.28 0.74
N ALA A 38 6.49 -16.63 0.00
CA ALA A 38 7.75 -17.04 0.61
C ALA A 38 8.36 -15.90 1.45
N PRO A 39 9.09 -16.19 2.54
CA PRO A 39 9.64 -15.18 3.44
C PRO A 39 10.50 -14.11 2.75
N GLU A 40 11.28 -14.52 1.76
CA GLU A 40 12.12 -13.64 0.93
C GLU A 40 11.28 -12.69 0.08
N VAL A 41 10.14 -13.15 -0.46
CA VAL A 41 9.20 -12.30 -1.21
C VAL A 41 8.54 -11.30 -0.28
N ALA A 42 8.15 -11.75 0.92
CA ALA A 42 7.59 -10.86 1.95
C ALA A 42 8.59 -9.77 2.36
N GLN A 43 9.87 -10.13 2.54
CA GLN A 43 10.93 -9.19 2.88
C GLN A 43 11.15 -8.15 1.77
N SER A 44 11.25 -8.59 0.50
CA SER A 44 11.41 -7.66 -0.62
C SER A 44 10.21 -6.73 -0.78
N LEU A 45 8.98 -7.23 -0.57
CA LEU A 45 7.78 -6.38 -0.59
C LEU A 45 7.78 -5.38 0.57
N ALA A 46 8.18 -5.80 1.76
CA ALA A 46 8.28 -4.90 2.92
C ALA A 46 9.29 -3.76 2.65
N GLU A 47 10.45 -4.07 2.07
CA GLU A 47 11.44 -3.09 1.67
C GLU A 47 10.91 -2.13 0.60
N PHE A 48 10.23 -2.67 -0.41
CA PHE A 48 9.59 -1.86 -1.45
C PHE A 48 8.55 -0.89 -0.85
N PHE A 49 7.66 -1.37 0.02
CA PHE A 49 6.67 -0.52 0.68
C PHE A 49 7.31 0.49 1.64
N ALA A 50 8.41 0.14 2.31
CA ALA A 50 9.14 1.07 3.18
C ALA A 50 9.68 2.27 2.39
N VAL A 51 10.10 2.08 1.14
CA VAL A 51 10.52 3.20 0.29
C VAL A 51 9.34 4.05 -0.17
N LEU A 52 8.18 3.45 -0.40
CA LEU A 52 6.94 4.17 -0.71
C LEU A 52 6.34 4.89 0.51
N ALA A 53 6.72 4.53 1.73
CA ALA A 53 6.24 5.13 2.97
C ALA A 53 6.80 6.54 3.26
N ASP A 54 7.05 7.34 2.22
CA ASP A 54 7.40 8.75 2.32
C ASP A 54 6.29 9.63 1.70
N PRO A 55 5.66 10.55 2.47
CA PRO A 55 4.59 11.39 1.97
C PRO A 55 4.95 12.25 0.76
N ASN A 56 6.20 12.71 0.65
CA ASN A 56 6.62 13.53 -0.49
C ASN A 56 6.74 12.70 -1.77
N ARG A 57 7.30 11.48 -1.68
CA ARG A 57 7.32 10.51 -2.79
C ARG A 57 5.92 10.16 -3.26
N LEU A 58 4.99 9.90 -2.34
CA LEU A 58 3.60 9.60 -2.70
C LEU A 58 2.91 10.76 -3.43
N ARG A 59 3.14 12.01 -3.00
CA ARG A 59 2.64 13.19 -3.72
C ARG A 59 3.21 13.28 -5.13
N LEU A 60 4.51 13.05 -5.29
CA LEU A 60 5.19 13.07 -6.59
C LEU A 60 4.66 11.96 -7.51
N LEU A 61 4.55 10.73 -7.00
CA LEU A 61 3.96 9.60 -7.72
C LEU A 61 2.50 9.84 -8.11
N SER A 62 1.71 10.50 -7.25
CA SER A 62 0.31 10.83 -7.56
C SER A 62 0.15 11.76 -8.76
N LEU A 63 1.13 12.66 -8.98
CA LEU A 63 1.16 13.55 -10.13
C LEU A 63 1.59 12.79 -11.39
N LEU A 64 2.64 11.98 -11.29
CA LEU A 64 3.15 11.15 -12.38
C LEU A 64 2.13 10.09 -12.84
N ALA A 65 1.30 9.57 -11.94
CA ALA A 65 0.24 8.62 -12.27
C ALA A 65 -0.86 9.24 -13.16
N ARG A 66 -0.94 10.59 -13.22
CA ARG A 66 -1.93 11.30 -14.05
C ARG A 66 -1.36 11.73 -15.40
N SER A 67 -0.07 12.03 -15.46
CA SER A 67 0.62 12.57 -16.63
C SER A 67 2.12 12.42 -16.46
N GLU A 68 2.83 12.21 -17.56
CA GLU A 68 4.26 12.53 -17.64
C GLU A 68 4.45 14.04 -17.44
N LEU A 69 5.39 14.43 -16.59
CA LEU A 69 5.65 15.81 -16.17
C LEU A 69 7.15 16.06 -16.10
N CYS A 70 7.58 17.28 -16.43
CA CYS A 70 8.98 17.64 -16.27
C CYS A 70 9.30 17.98 -14.80
N VAL A 71 10.59 18.05 -14.46
CA VAL A 71 11.04 18.35 -13.08
C VAL A 71 10.53 19.71 -12.59
N GLY A 72 10.44 20.71 -13.48
CA GLY A 72 9.91 22.04 -13.18
C GLY A 72 8.42 22.00 -12.80
N ASP A 73 7.61 21.28 -13.56
CA ASP A 73 6.17 21.14 -13.27
C ASP A 73 5.93 20.48 -11.90
N LEU A 74 6.71 19.43 -11.60
CA LEU A 74 6.65 18.73 -10.32
C LEU A 74 7.11 19.64 -9.16
N ALA A 75 8.18 20.41 -9.36
CA ALA A 75 8.68 21.36 -8.37
C ALA A 75 7.63 22.42 -8.03
N GLN A 76 6.98 22.97 -9.06
CA GLN A 76 5.91 23.95 -8.90
C GLN A 76 4.67 23.34 -8.22
N ALA A 77 4.26 22.14 -8.61
CA ALA A 77 3.06 21.48 -8.06
C ALA A 77 3.22 21.09 -6.58
N ILE A 78 4.44 20.73 -6.16
CA ILE A 78 4.70 20.24 -4.80
C ILE A 78 5.20 21.37 -3.88
N GLY A 79 5.70 22.48 -4.43
CA GLY A 79 6.18 23.64 -3.69
C GLY A 79 7.61 23.48 -3.16
N VAL A 80 8.46 22.76 -3.90
CA VAL A 80 9.87 22.49 -3.52
C VAL A 80 10.80 22.84 -4.69
N SER A 81 12.11 22.87 -4.45
CA SER A 81 13.07 23.17 -5.52
C SER A 81 13.22 22.01 -6.51
N GLU A 82 13.56 22.31 -7.76
CA GLU A 82 13.84 21.29 -8.80
C GLU A 82 14.97 20.32 -8.37
N SER A 83 15.95 20.80 -7.63
CA SER A 83 17.02 19.97 -7.06
C SER A 83 16.47 18.92 -6.09
N ALA A 84 15.54 19.31 -5.21
CA ALA A 84 14.89 18.40 -4.27
C ALA A 84 14.05 17.33 -5.01
N VAL A 85 13.29 17.74 -6.03
CA VAL A 85 12.52 16.82 -6.88
C VAL A 85 13.44 15.85 -7.62
N SER A 86 14.53 16.34 -8.21
CA SER A 86 15.51 15.51 -8.93
C SER A 86 16.16 14.46 -8.01
N HIS A 87 16.48 14.85 -6.78
CA HIS A 87 16.99 13.92 -5.78
C HIS A 87 15.96 12.83 -5.42
N GLN A 88 14.70 13.20 -5.17
CA GLN A 88 13.62 12.26 -4.90
C GLN A 88 13.37 11.30 -6.08
N LEU A 89 13.36 11.81 -7.31
CA LEU A 89 13.22 11.01 -8.53
C LEU A 89 14.40 10.05 -8.76
N ARG A 90 15.62 10.42 -8.34
CA ARG A 90 16.77 9.51 -8.38
C ARG A 90 16.58 8.36 -7.40
N SER A 91 16.15 8.63 -6.16
CA SER A 91 15.86 7.57 -5.19
C SER A 91 14.76 6.64 -5.68
N LEU A 92 13.72 7.17 -6.33
CA LEU A 92 12.62 6.36 -6.89
C LEU A 92 13.03 5.49 -8.08
N ARG A 93 14.00 5.93 -8.90
CA ARG A 93 14.52 5.14 -10.05
C ARG A 93 15.47 4.01 -9.65
N ASN A 94 16.04 4.10 -8.45
CA ASN A 94 16.99 3.12 -7.93
C ASN A 94 16.32 2.08 -7.02
N LEU A 95 14.98 2.03 -7.05
CA LEU A 95 14.15 0.94 -6.53
C LEU A 95 14.10 -0.22 -7.52
#